data_AF-A0A6V7ERP0-F1
#
_entry.id   AF-A0A6V7ERP0-F1
#
_cell.length_a   1.000
_cell.length_b   1.000
_cell.length_c   1.000
_cell.angle_alpha   90.00
_cell.angle_beta   90.00
_cell.angle_gamma   90.00
#
_symmetry.space_group_name_H-M   'P 1'
#
loop_
_entity.id
_entity.type
_entity.pdbx_description
1 polymer ?
#
loop_
_entity_poly.entity_id
_entity_poly.type
_entity_poly.pdbx_seq_one_letter_code
_entity_poly.pdbx_strand_id
1 'polypeptide(L)'
;MSPSLHGLPSLGARRARRAGAGPTLQPHEVQQAAYQLGMRLNDRPIEDARDRQRLADATATVHETRLALHLGRGNVDSDLRLSNGRSATYSALSYTLSRNDQNSWAGSALALGAGNCDENAAINARQHAVRMEDGGQMMTVRDYGVPHIYALYQPPGAIEAEESAVVLDSWCDGPAVRLGDSRWAETYRTTTTVVERFDKPDAIEALDRTNGFRAEIEDPQTARHAYARDMGAVFLANHAKHAPGYIFSSMPVIAPDLAEGTRQRLQEYSQGTLEDLAADAARQAYGLDEAQPISPRTTTAILEDAERLDALGRPPLSW
;
A
#
# COMPACT_ATOMS: atom_id res chain seq x y z
N MET A 1 39.63 17.70 -15.38
CA MET A 1 39.58 17.12 -14.03
C MET A 1 38.12 16.89 -13.71
N SER A 2 37.68 15.64 -13.82
CA SER A 2 36.28 15.23 -13.71
C SER A 2 35.98 14.83 -12.27
N PRO A 3 34.89 15.30 -11.63
CA PRO A 3 34.46 14.77 -10.35
C PRO A 3 33.60 13.53 -10.56
N SER A 4 34.00 12.45 -9.88
CA SER A 4 33.38 11.13 -9.89
C SER A 4 32.07 11.10 -9.10
N LEU A 5 31.03 10.51 -9.69
CA LEU A 5 29.78 10.14 -9.06
C LEU A 5 29.95 8.80 -8.33
N HIS A 6 29.90 8.79 -7.00
CA HIS A 6 29.73 7.57 -6.20
C HIS A 6 28.71 7.83 -5.10
N GLY A 7 27.60 7.08 -5.13
CA GLY A 7 26.59 7.12 -4.06
C GLY A 7 25.20 6.62 -4.44
N LEU A 8 25.07 5.58 -5.27
CA LEU A 8 23.81 4.83 -5.43
C LEU A 8 23.99 3.46 -4.75
N PRO A 9 23.12 3.05 -3.80
CA PRO A 9 23.11 1.68 -3.33
C PRO A 9 22.64 0.76 -4.47
N SER A 10 23.50 -0.20 -4.81
CA SER A 10 23.29 -1.19 -5.84
C SER A 10 22.06 -2.07 -5.56
N LEU A 11 21.14 -2.06 -6.52
CA LEU A 11 20.17 -3.13 -6.73
C LEU A 11 20.88 -4.47 -6.93
N GLY A 12 20.41 -5.51 -6.23
CA GLY A 12 20.63 -6.90 -6.61
C GLY A 12 21.84 -7.60 -5.99
N ALA A 13 21.67 -8.12 -4.78
CA ALA A 13 22.41 -9.31 -4.35
C ALA A 13 21.44 -10.50 -4.29
N ARG A 14 21.41 -11.31 -5.37
CA ARG A 14 20.80 -12.65 -5.36
C ARG A 14 21.55 -13.49 -4.32
N ARG A 15 20.98 -13.60 -3.11
CA ARG A 15 21.42 -14.63 -2.13
C ARG A 15 21.15 -16.00 -2.74
N ALA A 16 22.22 -16.80 -2.88
CA ALA A 16 22.11 -18.20 -3.24
C ALA A 16 21.21 -18.92 -2.22
N ARG A 17 20.02 -19.35 -2.67
CA ARG A 17 19.06 -20.12 -1.87
C ARG A 17 19.60 -21.55 -1.69
N ARG A 18 19.60 -22.03 -0.45
CA ARG A 18 19.86 -23.45 -0.13
C ARG A 18 18.81 -24.32 -0.83
N ALA A 19 19.26 -25.35 -1.53
CA ALA A 19 18.41 -26.41 -2.04
C ALA A 19 17.67 -27.08 -0.86
N GLY A 20 16.34 -26.97 -0.81
CA GLY A 20 15.49 -27.63 0.18
C GLY A 20 14.44 -26.76 0.86
N ALA A 21 14.52 -25.43 0.76
CA ALA A 21 13.45 -24.54 1.20
C ALA A 21 12.80 -23.90 -0.04
N GLY A 22 11.55 -24.30 -0.34
CA GLY A 22 10.75 -23.65 -1.37
C GLY A 22 10.64 -22.13 -1.13
N PRO A 23 10.26 -21.33 -2.14
CA PRO A 23 10.10 -19.90 -1.99
C PRO A 23 9.17 -19.59 -0.80
N THR A 24 9.68 -18.85 0.19
CA THR A 24 8.89 -18.37 1.32
C THR A 24 8.41 -16.96 1.00
N LEU A 25 7.10 -16.80 0.83
CA LEU A 25 6.46 -15.51 0.63
C LEU A 25 6.59 -14.64 1.89
N GLN A 26 6.78 -13.34 1.69
CA GLN A 26 6.67 -12.31 2.72
C GLN A 26 5.20 -12.14 3.15
N PRO A 27 4.92 -11.56 4.33
CA PRO A 27 3.54 -11.39 4.80
C PRO A 27 2.62 -10.66 3.81
N HIS A 28 3.09 -9.58 3.17
CA HIS A 28 2.27 -8.86 2.17
C HIS A 28 2.05 -9.69 0.90
N GLU A 29 2.97 -10.61 0.57
CA GLU A 29 2.83 -11.52 -0.56
C GLU A 29 1.82 -12.64 -0.27
N VAL A 30 1.80 -13.12 0.98
CA VAL A 30 0.76 -14.04 1.48
C VAL A 30 -0.62 -13.38 1.37
N GLN A 31 -0.76 -12.13 1.82
CA GLN A 31 -2.01 -11.37 1.72
C GLN A 31 -2.49 -11.25 0.28
N GLN A 32 -1.59 -10.98 -0.67
CA GLN A 32 -1.98 -10.88 -2.07
C GLN A 32 -2.39 -12.23 -2.66
N ALA A 33 -1.69 -13.31 -2.33
CA ALA A 33 -2.08 -14.65 -2.73
C ALA A 33 -3.44 -15.05 -2.12
N ALA A 34 -3.71 -14.65 -0.87
CA ALA A 34 -5.00 -14.86 -0.20
C ALA A 34 -6.15 -14.11 -0.88
N TYR A 35 -5.94 -12.85 -1.28
CA TYR A 35 -6.92 -12.11 -2.08
C TYR A 35 -7.20 -12.82 -3.42
N GLN A 36 -6.16 -13.25 -4.15
CA GLN A 36 -6.36 -13.97 -5.42
C GLN A 36 -7.04 -15.33 -5.24
N LEU A 37 -6.77 -16.03 -4.14
CA LEU A 37 -7.51 -17.23 -3.75
C LEU A 37 -9.00 -16.92 -3.51
N GLY A 38 -9.30 -15.85 -2.76
CA GLY A 38 -10.67 -15.39 -2.54
C GLY A 38 -11.40 -15.08 -3.85
N MET A 39 -10.74 -14.42 -4.79
CA MET A 39 -11.28 -14.16 -6.13
C MET A 39 -11.63 -15.46 -6.87
N ARG A 40 -10.73 -16.45 -6.85
CA ARG A 40 -10.97 -17.76 -7.47
C ARG A 40 -12.11 -18.53 -6.81
N LEU A 41 -12.19 -18.53 -5.48
CA LEU A 41 -13.25 -19.22 -4.73
C LEU A 41 -14.64 -18.62 -4.98
N ASN A 42 -14.69 -17.33 -5.33
CA ASN A 42 -15.92 -16.62 -5.68
C ASN A 42 -16.17 -16.57 -7.19
N ASP A 43 -15.67 -17.56 -7.95
CA ASP A 43 -15.90 -17.72 -9.39
C ASP A 43 -15.47 -16.51 -10.24
N ARG A 44 -14.50 -15.72 -9.75
CA ARG A 44 -13.94 -14.53 -10.42
C ARG A 44 -12.40 -14.58 -10.50
N PRO A 45 -11.79 -15.66 -11.03
CA PRO A 45 -10.33 -15.77 -11.09
C PRO A 45 -9.69 -14.63 -11.91
N ILE A 46 -8.48 -14.24 -11.51
CA ILE A 46 -7.66 -13.28 -12.27
C ILE A 46 -6.84 -14.08 -13.29
N GLU A 47 -7.41 -14.26 -14.48
CA GLU A 47 -6.86 -15.13 -15.54
C GLU A 47 -5.60 -14.55 -16.20
N ASP A 48 -5.56 -13.23 -16.42
CA ASP A 48 -4.44 -12.59 -17.10
C ASP A 48 -3.21 -12.48 -16.19
N ALA A 49 -2.06 -12.99 -16.67
CA ALA A 49 -0.81 -12.98 -15.91
C ALA A 49 -0.28 -11.56 -15.65
N ARG A 50 -0.52 -10.61 -16.56
CA ARG A 50 -0.15 -9.21 -16.36
C ARG A 50 -1.02 -8.57 -15.28
N ASP A 51 -2.31 -8.89 -15.21
CA ASP A 51 -3.17 -8.41 -14.12
C ASP A 51 -2.70 -8.91 -12.75
N ARG A 52 -2.30 -10.19 -12.65
CA ARG A 52 -1.70 -10.72 -11.41
C ARG A 52 -0.41 -9.99 -11.05
N GLN A 53 0.44 -9.71 -12.04
CA GLN A 53 1.68 -8.96 -11.84
C GLN A 53 1.44 -7.51 -11.39
N ARG A 54 0.50 -6.78 -12.02
CA ARG A 54 0.10 -5.41 -11.62
C ARG A 54 -0.32 -5.35 -10.16
N LEU A 55 -1.10 -6.33 -9.74
CA LEU A 55 -1.57 -6.48 -8.38
C LEU A 55 -0.43 -6.80 -7.38
N ALA A 56 0.53 -7.65 -7.76
CA ALA A 56 1.72 -7.91 -6.96
C ALA A 56 2.60 -6.66 -6.80
N ASP A 57 2.84 -5.92 -7.89
CA ASP A 57 3.61 -4.68 -7.92
C ASP A 57 2.95 -3.55 -7.12
N ALA A 58 1.62 -3.45 -7.21
CA ALA A 58 0.82 -2.52 -6.43
C ALA A 58 0.85 -2.87 -4.93
N THR A 59 0.78 -4.15 -4.59
CA THR A 59 0.89 -4.61 -3.19
C THR A 59 2.28 -4.34 -2.62
N ALA A 60 3.34 -4.54 -3.41
CA ALA A 60 4.69 -4.17 -3.01
C ALA A 60 4.79 -2.66 -2.72
N THR A 61 4.17 -1.82 -3.54
CA THR A 61 4.13 -0.37 -3.31
C THR A 61 3.38 -0.03 -2.00
N VAL A 62 2.20 -0.62 -1.79
CA VAL A 62 1.44 -0.46 -0.54
C VAL A 62 2.27 -0.87 0.68
N HIS A 63 3.00 -1.98 0.59
CA HIS A 63 3.87 -2.46 1.66
C HIS A 63 5.05 -1.51 1.92
N GLU A 64 5.72 -1.03 0.87
CA GLU A 64 6.83 -0.07 0.96
C GLU A 64 6.38 1.24 1.62
N THR A 65 5.21 1.77 1.27
CA THR A 65 4.63 2.93 1.93
C THR A 65 4.36 2.69 3.41
N ARG A 66 3.81 1.52 3.77
CA ARG A 66 3.57 1.16 5.18
C ARG A 66 4.87 1.06 5.99
N LEU A 67 5.95 0.55 5.39
CA LEU A 67 7.27 0.51 6.02
C LEU A 67 7.86 1.91 6.19
N ALA A 68 7.65 2.80 5.21
CA ALA A 68 8.10 4.18 5.31
C ALA A 68 7.33 4.94 6.40
N LEU A 69 6.01 4.76 6.46
CA LEU A 69 5.12 5.35 7.47
C LEU A 69 5.06 4.52 8.76
N HIS A 70 6.23 4.19 9.31
CA HIS A 70 6.43 3.34 10.48
C HIS A 70 5.88 3.90 11.80
N LEU A 71 5.53 5.19 11.85
CA LEU A 71 4.87 5.88 12.96
C LEU A 71 3.35 6.00 12.75
N GLY A 72 2.79 5.38 11.71
CA GLY A 72 1.34 5.14 11.61
C GLY A 72 0.57 6.12 10.72
N ARG A 73 -0.75 5.94 10.73
CA ARG A 73 -1.70 6.49 9.75
C ARG A 73 -2.34 7.82 10.15
N GLY A 74 -1.74 8.51 11.12
CA GLY A 74 -2.32 9.70 11.72
C GLY A 74 -3.51 9.36 12.62
N ASN A 75 -4.71 9.34 12.05
CA ASN A 75 -5.99 9.36 12.77
C ASN A 75 -6.76 8.03 12.85
N VAL A 76 -6.07 6.89 12.70
CA VAL A 76 -6.67 5.57 12.91
C VAL A 76 -6.60 5.16 14.37
N ASP A 77 -7.72 4.74 14.95
CA ASP A 77 -7.88 4.42 16.36
C ASP A 77 -6.85 3.40 16.89
N SER A 78 -6.59 2.32 16.15
CA SER A 78 -5.61 1.31 16.54
C SER A 78 -4.20 1.89 16.62
N ASP A 79 -3.80 2.73 15.66
CA ASP A 79 -2.50 3.40 15.65
C ASP A 79 -2.40 4.44 16.78
N LEU A 80 -3.49 5.18 17.06
CA LEU A 80 -3.56 6.14 18.16
C LEU A 80 -3.38 5.47 19.52
N ARG A 81 -4.05 4.33 19.74
CA ARG A 81 -3.92 3.55 20.98
C ARG A 81 -2.51 2.98 21.16
N LEU A 82 -1.94 2.41 20.11
CA LEU A 82 -0.58 1.86 20.14
C LEU A 82 0.50 2.93 20.36
N SER A 83 0.28 4.13 19.81
CA SER A 83 1.24 5.23 19.83
C SER A 83 1.06 6.23 20.97
N ASN A 84 0.03 6.07 21.80
CA ASN A 84 -0.43 7.09 22.73
C ASN A 84 -0.63 8.46 22.05
N GLY A 85 -1.30 8.47 20.89
CA GLY A 85 -1.61 9.67 20.10
C GLY A 85 -0.47 10.25 19.28
N ARG A 86 0.74 9.68 19.33
CA ARG A 86 1.90 10.18 18.57
C ARG A 86 1.72 10.07 17.06
N SER A 87 1.00 9.04 16.57
CA SER A 87 0.64 8.89 15.15
C SER A 87 0.02 10.18 14.60
N ALA A 88 -1.03 10.69 15.24
CA ALA A 88 -1.68 11.95 14.83
C ALA A 88 -0.77 13.17 15.01
N THR A 89 0.10 13.18 16.02
CA THR A 89 1.02 14.30 16.24
C THR A 89 2.02 14.44 15.09
N TYR A 90 2.60 13.33 14.63
CA TYR A 90 3.53 13.33 13.49
C TYR A 90 2.83 13.65 12.17
N SER A 91 1.61 13.13 11.94
CA SER A 91 0.82 13.50 10.76
C SER A 91 0.33 14.96 10.80
N ALA A 92 0.10 15.55 11.97
CA ALA A 92 -0.22 16.98 12.05
C ALA A 92 1.02 17.84 11.75
N LEU A 93 2.20 17.37 12.17
CA LEU A 93 3.48 18.03 11.89
C LEU A 93 3.81 17.97 10.39
N SER A 94 3.51 16.88 9.69
CA SER A 94 3.81 16.76 8.25
C SER A 94 3.10 17.84 7.42
N TYR A 95 1.83 18.12 7.70
CA TYR A 95 1.11 19.22 7.04
C TYR A 95 1.75 20.58 7.33
N THR A 96 2.23 20.80 8.55
CA THR A 96 2.88 22.08 8.94
C THR A 96 4.19 22.31 8.20
N LEU A 97 4.93 21.24 7.92
CA LEU A 97 6.20 21.31 7.18
C LEU A 97 6.04 21.51 5.68
N SER A 98 4.87 21.17 5.15
CA SER A 98 4.61 21.16 3.71
C SER A 98 4.48 22.56 3.09
N ARG A 99 4.55 22.62 1.77
CA ARG A 99 4.32 23.85 0.97
C ARG A 99 2.89 23.93 0.44
N ASN A 100 1.95 23.19 1.04
CA ASN A 100 0.55 23.10 0.64
C ASN A 100 0.36 22.58 -0.80
N ASP A 101 1.17 21.59 -1.18
CA ASP A 101 1.04 20.82 -2.42
C ASP A 101 1.26 19.33 -2.12
N GLN A 102 0.73 18.45 -2.98
CA GLN A 102 0.73 17.00 -2.74
C GLN A 102 2.13 16.38 -2.71
N ASN A 103 3.11 16.94 -3.44
CA ASN A 103 4.47 16.42 -3.40
C ASN A 103 5.13 16.72 -2.05
N SER A 104 4.92 17.92 -1.51
CA SER A 104 5.42 18.29 -0.19
C SER A 104 4.68 17.62 0.95
N TRP A 105 3.37 17.34 0.83
CA TRP A 105 2.64 16.48 1.78
C TRP A 105 3.24 15.07 1.83
N ALA A 106 3.38 14.41 0.68
CA ALA A 106 4.02 13.09 0.61
C ALA A 106 5.45 13.11 1.15
N GLY A 107 6.25 14.11 0.79
CA GLY A 107 7.65 14.23 1.24
C GLY A 107 7.79 14.46 2.75
N SER A 108 6.93 15.32 3.32
CA SER A 108 6.84 15.53 4.77
C SER A 108 6.46 14.26 5.51
N ALA A 109 5.41 13.58 5.07
CA ALA A 109 4.92 12.35 5.71
C ALA A 109 5.98 11.24 5.68
N LEU A 110 6.69 11.09 4.55
CA LEU A 110 7.82 10.15 4.44
C LEU A 110 8.98 10.51 5.39
N ALA A 111 9.33 11.79 5.51
CA ALA A 111 10.42 12.22 6.38
C ALA A 111 10.08 12.06 7.88
N LEU A 112 8.81 12.24 8.24
CA LEU A 112 8.34 12.09 9.62
C LEU A 112 7.91 10.67 9.96
N GLY A 113 7.67 9.82 8.97
CA GLY A 113 7.22 8.44 9.17
C GLY A 113 5.75 8.29 9.55
N ALA A 114 4.91 9.32 9.42
CA ALA A 114 3.46 9.20 9.65
C ALA A 114 2.67 10.03 8.65
N GLY A 115 1.45 9.60 8.30
CA GLY A 115 0.57 10.38 7.45
C GLY A 115 -0.87 9.88 7.36
N ASN A 116 -1.82 10.77 7.06
CA ASN A 116 -3.25 10.46 6.86
C ASN A 116 -3.52 9.87 5.46
N CYS A 117 -4.80 9.64 5.12
CA CYS A 117 -5.22 9.01 3.88
C CYS A 117 -4.75 9.74 2.61
N ASP A 118 -4.80 11.06 2.59
CA ASP A 118 -4.33 11.91 1.48
C ASP A 118 -2.81 11.81 1.27
N GLU A 119 -2.03 11.85 2.34
CA GLU A 119 -0.58 11.66 2.30
C GLU A 119 -0.23 10.23 1.84
N ASN A 120 -0.94 9.21 2.33
CA ASN A 120 -0.77 7.83 1.89
C ASN A 120 -1.09 7.66 0.39
N ALA A 121 -2.20 8.24 -0.08
CA ALA A 121 -2.59 8.20 -1.47
C ALA A 121 -1.56 8.91 -2.36
N ALA A 122 -1.08 10.08 -1.94
CA ALA A 122 -0.06 10.83 -2.63
C ALA A 122 1.27 10.05 -2.74
N ILE A 123 1.70 9.39 -1.64
CA ILE A 123 2.90 8.54 -1.62
C ILE A 123 2.72 7.34 -2.54
N ASN A 124 1.61 6.60 -2.45
CA ASN A 124 1.37 5.43 -3.30
C ASN A 124 1.38 5.79 -4.78
N ALA A 125 0.71 6.88 -5.17
CA ALA A 125 0.69 7.33 -6.57
C ALA A 125 2.10 7.62 -7.11
N ARG A 126 2.96 8.21 -6.30
CA ARG A 126 4.32 8.59 -6.70
C ARG A 126 5.27 7.39 -6.68
N GLN A 127 5.24 6.59 -5.61
CA GLN A 127 6.10 5.42 -5.49
C GLN A 127 5.76 4.33 -6.51
N HIS A 128 4.51 4.22 -6.95
CA HIS A 128 4.12 3.27 -7.98
C HIS A 128 4.65 3.63 -9.38
N ALA A 129 5.11 4.87 -9.60
CA ALA A 129 5.52 5.37 -10.92
C ALA A 129 6.52 4.46 -11.65
N VAL A 130 7.49 3.90 -10.93
CA VAL A 130 8.54 3.03 -11.49
C VAL A 130 8.02 1.65 -11.92
N ARG A 131 6.82 1.27 -11.48
CA ARG A 131 6.15 0.00 -11.79
C ARG A 131 5.02 0.17 -12.82
N MET A 132 4.71 1.40 -13.21
CA MET A 132 3.69 1.66 -14.22
C MET A 132 4.12 1.10 -15.58
N GLU A 133 3.19 0.48 -16.29
CA GLU A 133 3.32 0.25 -17.73
C GLU A 133 3.18 1.55 -18.52
N ASP A 134 3.81 1.60 -19.69
CA ASP A 134 3.72 2.74 -20.60
C ASP A 134 2.27 2.89 -21.11
N GLY A 135 1.76 4.12 -21.11
CA GLY A 135 0.35 4.42 -21.40
C GLY A 135 -0.62 4.20 -20.24
N GLY A 136 -0.15 3.68 -19.09
CA GLY A 136 -0.94 3.63 -17.86
C GLY A 136 -1.13 5.03 -17.25
N GLN A 137 -2.11 5.14 -16.34
CA GLN A 137 -2.46 6.36 -15.65
C GLN A 137 -2.51 6.13 -14.15
N MET A 138 -1.82 6.96 -13.39
CA MET A 138 -1.92 6.99 -11.94
C MET A 138 -2.82 8.15 -11.51
N MET A 139 -3.70 7.92 -10.54
CA MET A 139 -4.60 8.93 -10.00
C MET A 139 -4.63 8.89 -8.48
N THR A 140 -4.93 10.02 -7.86
CA THR A 140 -5.45 10.04 -6.48
C THR A 140 -6.93 10.40 -6.53
N VAL A 141 -7.77 9.60 -5.89
CA VAL A 141 -9.23 9.71 -5.94
C VAL A 141 -9.74 10.02 -4.55
N ARG A 142 -10.51 11.11 -4.42
CA ARG A 142 -11.22 11.47 -3.19
C ARG A 142 -12.63 10.94 -3.26
N ASP A 143 -13.07 10.24 -2.22
CA ASP A 143 -14.47 9.87 -1.99
C ASP A 143 -15.09 10.81 -0.95
N TYR A 144 -16.31 11.29 -1.23
CA TYR A 144 -17.11 12.11 -0.34
C TYR A 144 -18.16 11.31 0.44
N GLY A 145 -18.55 10.12 -0.04
CA GLY A 145 -19.49 9.23 0.65
C GLY A 145 -18.87 8.65 1.92
N VAL A 146 -17.60 8.26 1.84
CA VAL A 146 -16.72 7.99 2.98
C VAL A 146 -15.52 8.91 2.85
N PRO A 147 -15.40 9.99 3.66
CA PRO A 147 -14.33 10.98 3.52
C PRO A 147 -12.94 10.34 3.56
N HIS A 148 -12.39 10.08 2.37
CA HIS A 148 -11.17 9.30 2.20
C HIS A 148 -10.51 9.63 0.86
N ILE A 149 -9.19 9.49 0.77
CA ILE A 149 -8.45 9.58 -0.50
C ILE A 149 -7.61 8.32 -0.64
N TYR A 150 -7.63 7.72 -1.82
CA TYR A 150 -6.83 6.55 -2.17
C TYR A 150 -6.14 6.76 -3.51
N ALA A 151 -5.14 5.93 -3.81
CA ALA A 151 -4.45 5.96 -5.09
C ALA A 151 -5.05 4.87 -6.00
N LEU A 152 -5.23 5.19 -7.29
CA LEU A 152 -5.83 4.31 -8.29
C LEU A 152 -4.92 4.25 -9.52
N TYR A 153 -4.45 3.06 -9.86
CA TYR A 153 -3.71 2.81 -11.08
C TYR A 153 -4.63 2.23 -12.16
N GLN A 154 -4.71 2.89 -13.31
CA GLN A 154 -5.40 2.39 -14.49
C GLN A 154 -4.37 1.93 -15.53
N PRO A 155 -4.28 0.62 -15.82
CA PRO A 155 -3.31 0.10 -16.79
C PRO A 155 -3.64 0.56 -18.23
N PRO A 156 -2.66 0.52 -19.15
CA PRO A 156 -2.88 0.91 -20.54
C PRO A 156 -3.94 0.03 -21.21
N GLY A 157 -4.75 0.61 -22.08
CA GLY A 157 -5.77 -0.12 -22.83
C GLY A 157 -6.98 -0.57 -21.99
N ALA A 158 -7.04 -0.25 -20.71
CA ALA A 158 -8.25 -0.42 -19.90
C ALA A 158 -9.31 0.57 -20.37
N ILE A 159 -10.14 0.14 -21.34
CA ILE A 159 -11.30 0.89 -21.86
C ILE A 159 -12.29 1.14 -20.72
N GLU A 160 -12.41 0.19 -19.79
CA GLU A 160 -13.19 0.33 -18.57
C GLU A 160 -12.27 0.35 -17.35
N ALA A 161 -12.29 1.45 -16.60
CA ALA A 161 -11.55 1.58 -15.35
C ALA A 161 -12.03 0.60 -14.26
N GLU A 162 -13.16 -0.09 -14.46
CA GLU A 162 -13.82 -0.87 -13.41
C GLU A 162 -13.26 -2.30 -13.27
N GLU A 163 -12.81 -2.94 -14.35
CA GLU A 163 -12.35 -4.34 -14.30
C GLU A 163 -10.85 -4.50 -13.99
N SER A 164 -10.00 -3.60 -14.49
CA SER A 164 -8.54 -3.74 -14.37
C SER A 164 -7.85 -2.64 -13.58
N ALA A 165 -8.55 -1.58 -13.15
CA ALA A 165 -7.90 -0.59 -12.30
C ALA A 165 -7.60 -1.18 -10.93
N VAL A 166 -6.45 -0.82 -10.38
CA VAL A 166 -5.92 -1.33 -9.13
C VAL A 166 -5.93 -0.23 -8.09
N VAL A 167 -6.53 -0.49 -6.94
CA VAL A 167 -6.51 0.41 -5.80
C VAL A 167 -5.26 0.14 -4.96
N LEU A 168 -4.49 1.19 -4.70
CA LEU A 168 -3.31 1.20 -3.83
C LEU A 168 -3.61 2.05 -2.60
N ASP A 169 -3.99 1.38 -1.52
CA ASP A 169 -4.32 2.05 -0.27
C ASP A 169 -3.52 1.49 0.91
N SER A 170 -2.47 2.21 1.26
CA SER A 170 -1.62 1.92 2.41
C SER A 170 -2.24 2.38 3.72
N TRP A 171 -3.25 3.26 3.72
CA TRP A 171 -3.95 3.69 4.92
C TRP A 171 -4.98 2.63 5.36
N CYS A 172 -5.69 2.01 4.41
CA CYS A 172 -6.53 0.83 4.68
C CYS A 172 -5.69 -0.42 4.98
N ASP A 173 -6.34 -1.47 5.52
CA ASP A 173 -5.80 -2.81 5.76
C ASP A 173 -5.98 -3.70 4.53
N GLY A 174 -5.11 -4.72 4.37
CA GLY A 174 -5.12 -5.61 3.21
C GLY A 174 -4.16 -5.20 2.08
N PRO A 175 -4.09 -5.96 0.98
CA PRO A 175 -3.14 -5.71 -0.10
C PRO A 175 -3.74 -4.79 -1.19
N ALA A 176 -3.09 -4.65 -2.35
CA ALA A 176 -3.72 -3.95 -3.47
C ALA A 176 -4.77 -4.83 -4.15
N VAL A 177 -5.89 -4.24 -4.56
CA VAL A 177 -7.05 -4.97 -5.09
C VAL A 177 -7.55 -4.33 -6.37
N ARG A 178 -8.30 -5.08 -7.20
CA ARG A 178 -9.05 -4.46 -8.30
C ARG A 178 -10.10 -3.52 -7.73
N LEU A 179 -10.39 -2.44 -8.46
CA LEU A 179 -11.38 -1.44 -8.04
C LEU A 179 -12.76 -2.07 -7.80
N GLY A 180 -13.20 -2.98 -8.66
CA GLY A 180 -14.47 -3.71 -8.52
C GLY A 180 -14.57 -4.62 -7.28
N ASP A 181 -13.44 -4.98 -6.66
CA ASP A 181 -13.39 -5.80 -5.44
C ASP A 181 -13.06 -4.98 -4.20
N SER A 182 -12.90 -3.67 -4.39
CA SER A 182 -12.60 -2.73 -3.32
C SER A 182 -13.89 -2.21 -2.69
N ARG A 183 -13.77 -1.70 -1.47
CA ARG A 183 -14.88 -1.03 -0.79
C ARG A 183 -15.43 0.20 -1.51
N TRP A 184 -14.74 0.72 -2.54
CA TRP A 184 -15.14 1.88 -3.32
C TRP A 184 -15.75 1.50 -4.68
N ALA A 185 -15.96 0.22 -4.96
CA ALA A 185 -16.52 -0.25 -6.23
C ALA A 185 -17.84 0.47 -6.58
N GLU A 186 -18.76 0.56 -5.62
CA GLU A 186 -20.08 1.18 -5.82
C GLU A 186 -20.06 2.71 -5.78
N THR A 187 -19.08 3.31 -5.08
CA THR A 187 -19.00 4.77 -4.91
C THR A 187 -18.18 5.47 -5.97
N TYR A 188 -17.27 4.74 -6.64
CA TYR A 188 -16.45 5.26 -7.72
C TYR A 188 -17.31 5.87 -8.83
N ARG A 189 -16.91 7.06 -9.30
CA ARG A 189 -17.64 7.94 -10.24
C ARG A 189 -18.99 8.47 -9.77
N THR A 190 -19.51 8.01 -8.63
CA THR A 190 -20.77 8.49 -8.06
C THR A 190 -20.52 9.58 -7.02
N THR A 191 -19.68 9.30 -6.03
CA THR A 191 -19.33 10.23 -4.94
C THR A 191 -17.84 10.56 -4.94
N THR A 192 -17.13 10.27 -6.02
CA THR A 192 -15.68 10.48 -6.10
C THR A 192 -15.27 11.60 -7.04
N THR A 193 -14.11 12.21 -6.78
CA THR A 193 -13.44 13.13 -7.70
C THR A 193 -11.96 12.78 -7.82
N VAL A 194 -11.44 12.81 -9.04
CA VAL A 194 -9.99 12.69 -9.30
C VAL A 194 -9.31 13.99 -8.87
N VAL A 195 -8.38 13.89 -7.92
CA VAL A 195 -7.63 15.04 -7.37
C VAL A 195 -6.36 15.30 -8.17
N GLU A 196 -5.60 14.24 -8.48
CA GLU A 196 -4.41 14.29 -9.33
C GLU A 196 -4.50 13.17 -10.38
N ARG A 197 -3.88 13.40 -11.53
CA ARG A 197 -3.70 12.40 -12.59
C ARG A 197 -2.30 12.57 -13.18
N PHE A 198 -1.61 11.45 -13.38
CA PHE A 198 -0.27 11.38 -13.93
C PHE A 198 -0.22 10.30 -15.00
N ASP A 199 0.45 10.59 -16.12
CA ASP A 199 1.08 9.54 -16.89
C ASP A 199 2.39 9.09 -16.20
N LYS A 200 3.07 8.10 -16.77
CA LYS A 200 4.28 7.55 -16.15
C LYS A 200 5.42 8.58 -16.02
N PRO A 201 5.81 9.35 -17.07
CA PRO A 201 6.77 10.44 -16.92
C PRO A 201 6.40 11.45 -15.82
N ASP A 202 5.15 11.91 -15.78
CA ASP A 202 4.70 12.89 -14.78
C ASP A 202 4.72 12.30 -13.36
N ALA A 203 4.40 11.01 -13.22
CA ALA A 203 4.46 10.30 -11.93
C ALA A 203 5.91 10.13 -11.44
N ILE A 204 6.86 9.88 -12.35
CA ILE A 204 8.30 9.82 -12.03
C ILE A 204 8.79 11.21 -11.59
N GLU A 205 8.41 12.27 -12.31
CA GLU A 205 8.79 13.63 -11.92
C GLU A 205 8.18 14.01 -10.55
N ALA A 206 6.93 13.61 -10.28
CA ALA A 206 6.30 13.79 -8.98
C ALA A 206 7.02 13.02 -7.86
N LEU A 207 7.48 11.79 -8.13
CA LEU A 207 8.31 11.01 -7.21
C LEU A 207 9.63 11.71 -6.90
N ASP A 208 10.31 12.25 -7.91
CA ASP A 208 11.56 12.99 -7.73
C ASP A 208 11.37 14.25 -6.88
N ARG A 209 10.29 15.02 -7.12
CA ARG A 209 9.95 16.19 -6.31
C ARG A 209 9.65 15.82 -4.86
N THR A 210 8.91 14.74 -4.63
CA THR A 210 8.62 14.24 -3.28
C THR A 210 9.88 13.80 -2.55
N ASN A 211 10.77 13.06 -3.22
CA ASN A 211 12.04 12.63 -2.63
C ASN A 211 13.00 13.79 -2.38
N GLY A 212 13.06 14.78 -3.28
CA GLY A 212 13.82 16.01 -3.06
C GLY A 212 13.34 16.78 -1.84
N PHE A 213 12.02 16.90 -1.66
CA PHE A 213 11.44 17.56 -0.50
C PHE A 213 11.67 16.78 0.81
N ARG A 214 11.52 15.45 0.77
CA ARG A 214 11.89 14.57 1.89
C ARG A 214 13.35 14.77 2.29
N ALA A 215 14.27 14.79 1.32
CA ALA A 215 15.69 14.99 1.55
C ALA A 215 15.99 16.35 2.20
N GLU A 216 15.26 17.42 1.83
CA GLU A 216 15.38 18.71 2.52
C GLU A 216 15.04 18.59 4.02
N ILE A 217 14.06 17.78 4.43
CA ILE A 217 13.70 17.61 5.85
C ILE A 217 14.72 16.71 6.58
N GLU A 218 15.21 15.67 5.91
CA GLU A 218 16.10 14.69 6.52
C GLU A 218 17.55 15.19 6.67
N ASP A 219 18.02 16.06 5.77
CA ASP A 219 19.41 16.56 5.77
C ASP A 219 19.67 17.60 6.88
N PRO A 220 20.54 17.31 7.87
CA PRO A 220 20.86 18.21 8.98
C PRO A 220 21.44 19.56 8.59
N GLN A 221 21.92 19.73 7.35
CA GLN A 221 22.50 20.98 6.87
C GLN A 221 21.47 21.98 6.34
N THR A 222 20.20 21.60 6.23
CA THR A 222 19.17 22.48 5.66
C THR A 222 18.42 23.28 6.73
N ALA A 223 17.93 24.46 6.35
CA ALA A 223 17.02 25.24 7.20
C ALA A 223 15.69 24.50 7.48
N ARG A 224 15.26 23.63 6.56
CA ARG A 224 14.02 22.87 6.70
C ARG A 224 14.15 21.77 7.76
N HIS A 225 15.31 21.11 7.84
CA HIS A 225 15.60 20.18 8.92
C HIS A 225 15.58 20.88 10.29
N ALA A 226 16.27 22.02 10.41
CA ALA A 226 16.24 22.81 11.65
C ALA A 226 14.80 23.18 12.05
N TYR A 227 14.00 23.67 11.10
CA TYR A 227 12.59 23.97 11.33
C TYR A 227 11.77 22.74 11.75
N ALA A 228 11.99 21.57 11.13
CA ALA A 228 11.34 20.32 11.49
C ALA A 228 11.69 19.84 12.89
N ARG A 229 12.94 20.01 13.32
CA ARG A 229 13.38 19.70 14.69
C ARG A 229 12.69 20.60 15.71
N ASP A 230 12.65 21.90 15.45
CA ASP A 230 12.02 22.88 16.33
C ASP A 230 10.51 22.63 16.46
N MET A 231 9.82 22.49 15.33
CA MET A 231 8.39 22.20 15.31
C MET A 231 8.08 20.82 15.90
N GLY A 232 8.92 19.82 15.68
CA GLY A 232 8.78 18.50 16.30
C GLY A 232 8.78 18.56 17.83
N ALA A 233 9.69 19.34 18.42
CA ALA A 233 9.70 19.55 19.87
C ALA A 233 8.42 20.24 20.37
N VAL A 234 7.92 21.24 19.64
CA VAL A 234 6.68 21.96 19.98
C VAL A 234 5.46 21.05 19.91
N PHE A 235 5.33 20.26 18.83
CA PHE A 235 4.21 19.35 18.61
C PHE A 235 4.18 18.25 19.67
N LEU A 236 5.32 17.64 19.99
CA LEU A 236 5.41 16.61 21.03
C LEU A 236 5.07 17.14 22.42
N ALA A 237 5.56 18.35 22.76
CA ALA A 237 5.23 19.01 24.02
C ALA A 237 3.74 19.35 24.15
N ASN A 238 3.03 19.50 23.02
CA ASN A 238 1.62 19.87 22.95
C ASN A 238 0.74 18.79 22.31
N HIS A 239 1.14 17.51 22.35
CA HIS A 239 0.48 16.44 21.57
C HIS A 239 -1.05 16.35 21.81
N ALA A 240 -1.53 16.63 23.02
CA ALA A 240 -2.97 16.68 23.33
C ALA A 240 -3.75 17.74 22.51
N LYS A 241 -3.11 18.83 22.09
CA LYS A 241 -3.70 19.86 21.22
C LYS A 241 -3.77 19.44 19.75
N HIS A 242 -3.05 18.38 19.39
CA HIS A 242 -2.98 17.82 18.04
C HIS A 242 -3.79 16.52 17.93
N ALA A 243 -4.75 16.31 18.84
CA ALA A 243 -5.72 15.24 18.71
C ALA A 243 -6.52 15.43 17.41
N PRO A 244 -6.74 14.36 16.62
CA PRO A 244 -7.45 14.46 15.36
C PRO A 244 -8.92 14.80 15.60
N GLY A 245 -9.50 15.67 14.76
CA GLY A 245 -10.92 16.02 14.85
C GLY A 245 -11.86 14.87 14.48
N TYR A 246 -11.37 13.90 13.70
CA TYR A 246 -12.07 12.67 13.34
C TYR A 246 -11.13 11.47 13.50
N ILE A 247 -11.61 10.45 14.20
CA ILE A 247 -10.91 9.18 14.42
C ILE A 247 -11.64 8.09 13.62
N PHE A 248 -10.88 7.33 12.85
CA PHE A 248 -11.42 6.21 12.09
C PHE A 248 -11.09 4.87 12.75
N SER A 249 -12.03 3.94 12.69
CA SER A 249 -11.69 2.52 12.88
C SER A 249 -10.77 2.07 11.73
N SER A 250 -10.01 1.00 11.95
CA SER A 250 -9.30 0.36 10.84
C SER A 250 -10.31 -0.08 9.77
N MET A 251 -9.95 0.14 8.50
CA MET A 251 -10.79 -0.14 7.33
C MET A 251 -10.10 -1.20 6.45
N PRO A 252 -10.73 -2.33 6.12
CA PRO A 252 -10.24 -3.18 5.04
C PRO A 252 -10.42 -2.52 3.68
N VAL A 253 -9.46 -2.72 2.77
CA VAL A 253 -9.56 -2.28 1.38
C VAL A 253 -10.53 -3.15 0.57
N ILE A 254 -10.60 -4.44 0.90
CA ILE A 254 -11.44 -5.46 0.27
C ILE A 254 -12.91 -5.23 0.63
N ALA A 255 -13.80 -5.37 -0.35
CA ALA A 255 -15.23 -5.28 -0.15
C ALA A 255 -15.76 -6.37 0.81
N PRO A 256 -16.69 -6.04 1.73
CA PRO A 256 -17.16 -7.00 2.74
C PRO A 256 -17.83 -8.26 2.18
N ASP A 257 -18.50 -8.15 1.03
CA ASP A 257 -19.16 -9.26 0.34
C ASP A 257 -18.16 -10.28 -0.19
N LEU A 258 -17.02 -9.85 -0.73
CA LEU A 258 -15.94 -10.76 -1.15
C LEU A 258 -15.33 -11.49 0.05
N ALA A 259 -15.13 -10.80 1.18
CA ALA A 259 -14.59 -11.44 2.39
C ALA A 259 -15.56 -12.49 2.97
N GLU A 260 -16.85 -12.16 3.05
CA GLU A 260 -17.90 -13.08 3.50
C GLU A 260 -18.04 -14.29 2.56
N GLY A 261 -18.12 -14.04 1.25
CA GLY A 261 -18.19 -15.10 0.23
C GLY A 261 -16.98 -16.03 0.30
N THR A 262 -15.77 -15.48 0.47
CA THR A 262 -14.55 -16.29 0.65
C THR A 262 -14.65 -17.20 1.87
N ARG A 263 -15.06 -16.67 3.04
CA ARG A 263 -15.23 -17.49 4.26
C ARG A 263 -16.24 -18.62 4.07
N GLN A 264 -17.35 -18.36 3.39
CA GLN A 264 -18.36 -19.39 3.11
C GLN A 264 -17.80 -20.47 2.19
N ARG A 265 -17.16 -20.06 1.08
CA ARG A 265 -16.59 -20.99 0.09
C ARG A 265 -15.47 -21.85 0.66
N LEU A 266 -14.65 -21.34 1.57
CA LEU A 266 -13.63 -22.15 2.26
C LEU A 266 -14.23 -23.36 3.00
N GLN A 267 -15.47 -23.27 3.49
CA GLN A 267 -16.15 -24.36 4.19
C GLN A 267 -16.67 -25.46 3.25
N GLU A 268 -16.72 -25.21 1.94
CA GLU A 268 -17.26 -26.13 0.93
C GLU A 268 -16.22 -27.16 0.45
N TYR A 269 -14.93 -26.91 0.66
CA TYR A 269 -13.84 -27.73 0.13
C TYR A 269 -13.15 -28.56 1.21
N SER A 270 -12.58 -29.70 0.79
CA SER A 270 -11.71 -30.48 1.66
C SER A 270 -10.38 -29.76 1.91
N GLN A 271 -9.75 -30.01 3.05
CA GLN A 271 -8.45 -29.40 3.39
C GLN A 271 -7.38 -29.62 2.31
N GLY A 272 -7.28 -30.84 1.75
CA GLY A 272 -6.31 -31.12 0.68
C GLY A 272 -6.55 -30.28 -0.58
N THR A 273 -7.81 -30.08 -0.95
CA THR A 273 -8.18 -29.21 -2.08
C THR A 273 -7.82 -27.75 -1.80
N LEU A 274 -8.05 -27.26 -0.59
CA LEU A 274 -7.70 -25.91 -0.18
C LEU A 274 -6.19 -25.66 -0.21
N GLU A 275 -5.40 -26.64 0.24
CA GLU A 275 -3.93 -26.57 0.19
C GLU A 275 -3.42 -26.49 -1.24
N ASP A 276 -3.99 -27.28 -2.16
CA ASP A 276 -3.65 -27.24 -3.59
C ASP A 276 -4.04 -25.89 -4.22
N LEU A 277 -5.23 -25.37 -3.91
CA LEU A 277 -5.69 -24.06 -4.40
C LEU A 277 -4.82 -22.91 -3.89
N ALA A 278 -4.44 -22.94 -2.60
CA ALA A 278 -3.56 -21.93 -2.00
C ALA A 278 -2.15 -21.98 -2.59
N ALA A 279 -1.61 -23.18 -2.83
CA ALA A 279 -0.32 -23.35 -3.50
C ALA A 279 -0.36 -22.79 -4.93
N ASP A 280 -1.42 -23.08 -5.67
CA ASP A 280 -1.59 -22.57 -7.04
C ASP A 280 -1.76 -21.05 -7.06
N ALA A 281 -2.55 -20.47 -6.15
CA ALA A 281 -2.68 -19.02 -6.00
C ALA A 281 -1.32 -18.34 -5.75
N ALA A 282 -0.47 -18.92 -4.88
CA ALA A 282 0.88 -18.42 -4.64
C ALA A 282 1.75 -18.46 -5.92
N ARG A 283 1.69 -19.56 -6.67
CA ARG A 283 2.45 -19.70 -7.92
C ARG A 283 2.00 -18.68 -8.96
N GLN A 284 0.70 -18.55 -9.16
CA GLN A 284 0.12 -17.66 -10.15
C GLN A 284 0.35 -16.18 -9.82
N ALA A 285 0.27 -15.81 -8.54
CA ALA A 285 0.47 -14.43 -8.10
C ALA A 285 1.91 -13.94 -8.28
N TYR A 286 2.91 -14.83 -8.13
CA TYR A 286 4.33 -14.47 -8.08
C TYR A 286 5.19 -15.17 -9.16
N GLY A 287 4.56 -15.81 -10.14
CA GLY A 287 5.26 -16.52 -11.23
C GLY A 287 6.24 -17.58 -10.72
N LEU A 288 5.89 -18.30 -9.66
CA LEU A 288 6.76 -19.32 -9.07
C LEU A 288 6.75 -20.58 -9.94
N ASP A 289 7.91 -21.23 -10.04
CA ASP A 289 8.11 -22.46 -10.81
C ASP A 289 7.21 -23.61 -10.29
N GLU A 290 6.46 -24.25 -11.19
CA GLU A 290 5.59 -25.39 -10.87
C GLU A 290 6.35 -26.58 -10.28
N ALA A 291 7.62 -26.74 -10.65
CA ALA A 291 8.48 -27.80 -10.13
C ALA A 291 8.90 -27.55 -8.66
N GLN A 292 8.71 -26.32 -8.14
CA GLN A 292 9.07 -25.98 -6.77
C GLN A 292 7.87 -26.16 -5.82
N PRO A 293 7.96 -27.04 -4.81
CA PRO A 293 6.89 -27.18 -3.83
C PRO A 293 6.75 -25.89 -3.02
N ILE A 294 5.52 -25.42 -2.87
CA ILE A 294 5.18 -24.36 -1.91
C ILE A 294 5.18 -24.98 -0.52
N SER A 295 5.79 -24.30 0.44
CA SER A 295 5.88 -24.84 1.79
C SER A 295 4.48 -24.95 2.43
N PRO A 296 4.18 -26.01 3.21
CA PRO A 296 2.91 -26.11 3.93
C PRO A 296 2.64 -24.92 4.84
N ARG A 297 3.68 -24.32 5.42
CA ARG A 297 3.55 -23.09 6.21
C ARG A 297 3.02 -21.92 5.38
N THR A 298 3.44 -21.80 4.13
CA THR A 298 2.97 -20.75 3.22
C THR A 298 1.50 -20.99 2.86
N THR A 299 1.12 -22.22 2.52
CA THR A 299 -0.28 -22.53 2.18
C THR A 299 -1.21 -22.33 3.38
N THR A 300 -0.81 -22.74 4.57
CA THR A 300 -1.55 -22.45 5.81
C THR A 300 -1.72 -20.95 6.02
N ALA A 301 -0.67 -20.15 5.88
CA ALA A 301 -0.75 -18.70 6.07
C ALA A 301 -1.68 -18.02 5.03
N ILE A 302 -1.68 -18.51 3.78
CA ILE A 302 -2.60 -18.02 2.74
C ILE A 302 -4.05 -18.33 3.11
N LEU A 303 -4.34 -19.54 3.60
CA LEU A 303 -5.68 -19.93 4.03
C LEU A 303 -6.14 -19.13 5.25
N GLU A 304 -5.27 -18.93 6.24
CA GLU A 304 -5.54 -18.08 7.41
C GLU A 304 -5.86 -16.64 7.01
N ASP A 305 -5.12 -16.07 6.06
CA ASP A 305 -5.40 -14.72 5.54
C ASP A 305 -6.67 -14.68 4.66
N ALA A 306 -6.96 -15.74 3.90
CA ALA A 306 -8.19 -15.85 3.09
C ALA A 306 -9.45 -15.95 3.96
N GLU A 307 -9.38 -16.57 5.14
CA GLU A 307 -10.47 -16.59 6.12
C GLU A 307 -10.77 -15.20 6.72
N ARG A 308 -9.85 -14.24 6.60
CA ARG A 308 -9.93 -12.93 7.26
C ARG A 308 -9.57 -11.78 6.33
N LEU A 309 -10.00 -11.84 5.06
CA LEU A 309 -9.70 -10.80 4.07
C LEU A 309 -10.11 -9.38 4.52
N ASP A 310 -11.08 -9.26 5.41
CA ASP A 310 -11.55 -8.01 6.02
C ASP A 310 -10.80 -7.58 7.30
N ALA A 311 -9.80 -8.36 7.75
CA ALA A 311 -9.03 -8.12 8.96
C ALA A 311 -7.52 -8.45 8.80
N LEU A 312 -6.97 -8.20 7.60
CA LEU A 312 -5.58 -8.47 7.28
C LEU A 312 -4.61 -7.54 8.02
N GLY A 313 -3.52 -8.13 8.54
CA GLY A 313 -2.54 -7.41 9.35
C GLY A 313 -1.67 -6.41 8.58
N ARG A 314 -0.91 -5.61 9.34
CA ARG A 314 0.05 -4.62 8.82
C ARG A 314 1.43 -4.83 9.45
N PRO A 315 2.52 -4.28 8.87
CA PRO A 315 3.79 -4.18 9.58
C PRO A 315 3.63 -3.47 10.94
N PRO A 316 4.38 -3.87 11.97
CA PRO A 316 4.31 -3.23 13.29
C PRO A 316 4.81 -1.78 13.23
N LEU A 317 4.23 -0.92 14.04
CA LEU A 317 4.70 0.45 14.25
C LEU A 317 6.00 0.45 15.06
N SER A 318 6.88 1.41 14.82
CA SER A 318 8.17 1.56 15.52
C SER A 318 8.10 2.73 16.50
N TRP A 319 7.66 2.48 17.73
CA TRP A 319 7.53 3.47 18.81
C TRP A 319 8.63 3.37 19.87
#